data_AF-A0A6L5XYC6-F1
#
_entry.id   AF-A0A6L5XYC6-F1
#
_cell.length_a   1.000
_cell.length_b   1.000
_cell.length_c   1.000
_cell.angle_alpha   90.00
_cell.angle_beta   90.00
_cell.angle_gamma   90.00
#
_symmetry.space_group_name_H-M   'P 1'
#
loop_
_entity.id
_entity.type
_entity.pdbx_description
1 polymer ?
#
loop_
_entity_poly.entity_id
_entity_poly.type
_entity_poly.pdbx_seq_one_letter_code
_entity_poly.pdbx_strand_id
1 'polypeptide(L)' 'MFNFRIIDTADGNQIIDRNLKTPYNALTPSQMVEYTEMDNQLAYMDRLEKKAREEADRRCRVARNPFYRLACMCGLF' A
#
# COMPACT_ATOMS: atom_id res chain seq x y z
N MET A 1 12.15 -15.51 -2.04
CA MET A 1 12.06 -15.28 -0.58
C MET A 1 11.04 -14.18 -0.37
N PHE A 2 10.19 -14.25 0.66
CA PHE A 2 9.26 -13.15 0.94
C PHE A 2 9.99 -12.00 1.63
N ASN A 3 9.63 -10.75 1.27
CA ASN A 3 10.20 -9.53 1.84
C ASN A 3 9.43 -9.03 3.08
N PHE A 4 8.68 -9.93 3.71
CA PHE A 4 7.98 -9.65 4.96
C PHE A 4 7.95 -10.93 5.80
N ARG A 5 7.57 -10.77 7.06
CA ARG A 5 7.30 -11.87 7.99
C ARG A 5 5.95 -11.65 8.66
N ILE A 6 5.17 -12.71 8.75
CA ILE A 6 3.94 -12.75 9.54
C ILE A 6 4.33 -13.23 10.94
N ILE A 7 4.00 -12.42 11.96
CA ILE A 7 4.25 -12.70 13.37
C ILE A 7 2.90 -12.86 14.05
N ASP A 8 2.60 -14.09 14.49
CA ASP A 8 1.43 -14.36 15.30
C ASP A 8 1.68 -13.89 16.73
N THR A 9 0.80 -13.02 17.22
CA THR A 9 0.80 -12.53 18.61
C THR A 9 -0.04 -13.47 19.47
N ALA A 10 0.27 -13.58 20.76
CA ALA A 10 -0.47 -14.40 21.72
C ALA A 10 -1.98 -14.09 21.76
N ASP A 11 -2.36 -12.86 21.41
CA ASP A 11 -3.75 -12.40 21.34
C ASP A 11 -4.49 -12.86 20.06
N GLY A 12 -3.84 -13.62 19.19
CA GLY A 12 -4.40 -14.07 17.90
C GLY A 12 -4.30 -13.05 16.77
N ASN A 13 -3.67 -11.89 17.01
CA ASN A 13 -3.40 -10.90 15.97
C ASN A 13 -2.16 -11.25 15.16
N GLN A 14 -2.22 -11.03 13.85
CA GLN A 14 -1.10 -11.23 12.94
C GLN A 14 -0.47 -9.89 12.58
N ILE A 15 0.80 -9.72 12.91
CA ILE A 15 1.58 -8.53 12.56
C ILE A 15 2.41 -8.85 11.32
N ILE A 16 2.24 -8.05 10.27
CA ILE A 16 3.03 -8.15 9.04
C ILE A 16 4.21 -7.19 9.15
N ASP A 17 5.40 -7.73 9.41
CA ASP A 17 6.63 -6.94 9.44
C ASP A 17 7.32 -6.97 8.07
N ARG A 18 7.33 -5.82 7.39
CA ARG A 18 7.97 -5.63 6.06
C ARG A 18 9.49 -5.41 6.14
N ASN A 19 10.08 -5.27 7.33
CA ASN A 19 11.52 -5.10 7.49
C ASN A 19 12.25 -6.45 7.57
N LEU A 20 11.52 -7.53 7.84
CA LEU A 20 12.05 -8.88 7.94
C LEU A 20 11.83 -9.67 6.66
N LYS A 21 12.72 -10.63 6.39
CA LYS A 21 12.60 -11.52 5.23
C LYS A 21 12.35 -12.95 5.70
N THR A 22 11.53 -13.67 4.93
CA THR A 22 11.14 -15.04 5.26
C THR A 22 11.55 -15.99 4.13
N PRO A 23 12.58 -16.83 4.34
CA PRO A 23 13.08 -17.74 3.33
C PRO A 23 12.10 -18.88 3.09
N TYR A 24 11.99 -19.33 1.83
CA TYR A 24 10.98 -20.32 1.43
C TYR A 24 11.17 -21.69 2.09
N ASN A 25 12.42 -22.07 2.38
CA ASN A 25 12.76 -23.31 3.06
C ASN A 25 12.35 -23.35 4.54
N ALA A 26 11.99 -22.21 5.13
CA ALA A 26 11.49 -22.12 6.50
C ALA A 26 9.95 -22.21 6.58
N LEU A 27 9.26 -22.30 5.45
CA LEU A 27 7.81 -22.33 5.37
C LEU A 27 7.30 -23.75 5.12
N THR A 28 6.20 -24.11 5.78
CA THR A 28 5.43 -25.29 5.40
C THR A 28 4.63 -25.01 4.12
N PRO A 29 4.17 -26.05 3.39
CA PRO A 29 3.35 -25.84 2.19
C PRO A 29 2.08 -25.03 2.44
N SER A 30 1.44 -25.16 3.60
CA SER A 30 0.26 -24.35 3.96
C SER A 30 0.62 -22.88 4.16
N GLN A 31 1.70 -22.61 4.91
CA GLN A 31 2.21 -21.25 5.11
C GLN A 31 2.67 -20.61 3.78
N MET A 32 3.17 -21.40 2.83
CA MET A 32 3.54 -20.87 1.52
C MET A 32 2.36 -20.25 0.79
N VAL A 33 1.17 -20.86 0.88
CA VAL A 33 -0.06 -20.33 0.28
C VAL A 33 -0.45 -19.02 0.97
N GLU A 34 -0.49 -19.01 2.30
CA GLU A 34 -0.82 -17.82 3.10
C GLU A 34 0.11 -16.63 2.79
N TYR A 35 1.43 -16.89 2.74
CA TYR A 35 2.40 -15.87 2.38
C TYR A 35 2.25 -15.40 0.93
N THR A 36 1.87 -16.28 0.00
CA THR A 36 1.65 -15.89 -1.40
C THR A 36 0.41 -15.00 -1.55
N GLU A 37 -0.68 -15.32 -0.85
CA GLU A 37 -1.88 -14.50 -0.81
C GLU A 37 -1.59 -13.12 -0.21
N MET A 38 -0.85 -13.09 0.90
CA MET A 38 -0.44 -11.85 1.56
C MET A 38 0.45 -10.99 0.65
N ASP A 39 1.41 -11.57 -0.06
CA ASP A 39 2.27 -10.84 -1.01
C ASP A 39 1.45 -10.15 -2.11
N ASN A 40 0.44 -10.84 -2.65
CA ASN A 40 -0.47 -10.27 -3.63
C ASN A 40 -1.29 -9.11 -3.07
N GLN A 41 -1.80 -9.24 -1.84
CA GLN A 41 -2.56 -8.18 -1.18
C GLN A 41 -1.69 -6.95 -0.91
N LEU A 42 -0.47 -7.14 -0.41
CA LEU A 42 0.47 -6.05 -0.18
C LEU A 42 0.82 -5.33 -1.49
N ALA A 43 1.09 -6.08 -2.56
CA ALA A 43 1.36 -5.50 -3.87
C ALA A 43 0.15 -4.71 -4.42
N TYR A 44 -1.07 -5.18 -4.18
CA TYR A 44 -2.29 -4.46 -4.54
C TYR A 44 -2.45 -3.16 -3.74
N MET A 45 -2.25 -3.21 -2.42
CA MET A 45 -2.31 -2.02 -1.57
C MET A 45 -1.25 -0.99 -1.94
N ASP A 46 -0.02 -1.41 -2.21
CA ASP A 46 1.06 -0.50 -2.62
C ASP A 46 0.73 0.21 -3.94
N ARG A 47 0.03 -0.47 -4.87
CA ARG A 47 -0.46 0.15 -6.12
C ARG A 47 -1.57 1.17 -5.85
N LEU A 48 -2.48 0.86 -4.94
CA LEU A 48 -3.54 1.81 -4.54
C LEU A 48 -2.95 3.04 -3.86
N GLU A 49 -2.01 2.86 -2.94
CA GLU A 49 -1.36 3.96 -2.22
C GLU A 49 -0.59 4.87 -3.19
N LYS A 50 0.14 4.29 -4.15
CA LYS A 50 0.83 5.07 -5.19
C LYS A 50 -0.15 5.91 -6.00
N LYS A 51 -1.26 5.34 -6.46
CA LYS A 51 -2.29 6.09 -7.19
C LYS A 51 -2.89 7.20 -6.34
N ALA A 52 -3.19 6.93 -5.08
CA ALA A 52 -3.72 7.93 -4.16
C ALA A 52 -2.74 9.10 -3.94
N ARG A 53 -1.44 8.81 -3.80
CA ARG A 53 -0.39 9.84 -3.70
C ARG A 53 -0.28 10.65 -4.99
N GLU A 54 -0.29 10.01 -6.15
CA GLU A 54 -0.25 10.68 -7.46
C GLU A 54 -1.48 11.59 -7.67
N GLU A 55 -2.67 11.14 -7.28
CA GLU A 55 -3.88 11.96 -7.34
C GLU A 55 -3.84 13.14 -6.37
N ALA A 56 -3.33 12.94 -5.15
CA ALA A 56 -3.13 14.00 -4.17
C ALA A 56 -2.13 15.05 -4.71
N ASP A 57 -0.98 14.61 -5.24
CA ASP A 57 0.01 15.49 -5.86
C ASP A 57 -0.56 16.24 -7.06
N ARG A 58 -1.36 15.57 -7.90
CA ARG A 58 -2.02 16.19 -9.04
C ARG A 58 -3.02 17.26 -8.58
N ARG A 59 -3.84 16.97 -7.57
CA ARG A 59 -4.76 17.94 -6.96
C ARG A 59 -4.00 19.13 -6.35
N CYS A 60 -2.90 18.88 -5.63
CA CYS A 60 -2.05 19.94 -5.09
C CYS A 60 -1.45 20.83 -6.20
N ARG A 61 -0.94 20.24 -7.29
CA ARG A 61 -0.42 21.00 -8.44
C ARG A 61 -1.49 21.84 -9.12
N VAL A 62 -2.68 21.28 -9.32
CA VAL A 62 -3.80 21.99 -9.93
C VAL A 62 -4.29 23.13 -9.01
N ALA A 63 -4.44 22.87 -7.71
CA ALA A 63 -4.82 23.88 -6.72
C ALA A 63 -3.80 25.02 -6.60
N ARG A 64 -2.50 24.73 -6.82
CA ARG A 64 -1.43 25.73 -6.80
C ARG A 64 -1.41 26.60 -8.06
N ASN A 65 -2.14 26.22 -9.12
CA ASN A 65 -2.20 26.98 -10.36
C ASN A 65 -3.18 28.17 -10.19
N PRO A 66 -2.72 29.44 -10.30
CA PRO A 66 -3.57 30.60 -10.05
C PRO A 66 -4.81 30.67 -10.95
N PHE A 67 -4.73 30.15 -12.18
CA PHE A 67 -5.87 30.07 -13.09
C PHE A 67 -6.97 29.11 -12.60
N TYR A 68 -6.59 27.96 -12.02
CA TYR A 68 -7.56 27.04 -11.45
C TYR A 68 -8.23 27.63 -10.21
N ARG A 69 -7.45 28.34 -9.38
CA ARG A 69 -7.96 29.04 -8.20
C ARG A 69 -8.94 30.16 -8.59
N LEU A 70 -8.66 30.89 -9.68
CA LEU A 70 -9.58 31.88 -10.25
C LEU A 70 -10.83 31.22 -10.85
N ALA A 71 -10.70 30.11 -11.58
CA ALA A 71 -11.83 29.38 -12.13
C ALA A 71 -12.79 28.85 -11.05
N CYS A 72 -12.27 28.35 -9.92
CA CYS A 72 -13.09 27.99 -8.75
C CYS A 72 -13.80 29.20 -8.11
N MET A 73 -13.11 30.34 -7.95
CA MET A 73 -13.71 31.55 -7.37
C MET A 73 -14.79 32.16 -8.27
N CYS A 74 -14.67 31.98 -9.59
CA CYS A 74 -15.64 32.46 -10.58
C CYS A 74 -16.78 31.46 -10.87
N GLY A 75 -16.85 30.31 -10.19
CA GLY A 75 -17.91 29.33 -10.35
C GLY A 75 -17.93 28.62 -11.71
N LEU A 76 -16.78 28.52 -12.39
CA LEU A 76 -16.65 27.83 -13.68
C LEU A 76 -16.52 26.29 -13.57
N PHE A 77 -16.71 25.75 -12.36
CA PHE A 77 -16.83 24.32 -12.05
C PHE A 77 -17.86 24.12 -10.94
#